data_AF-A0A920KWX3-F1
#
_entry.id   AF-A0A920KWX3-F1
#
_cell.length_a   1.000
_cell.length_b   1.000
_cell.length_c   1.000
_cell.angle_alpha   90.00
_cell.angle_beta   90.00
_cell.angle_gamma   90.00
#
_symmetry.space_group_name_H-M   'P 1'
#
loop_
_entity.id
_entity.type
_entity.pdbx_description
1 polymer ?
#
loop_
_entity_poly.entity_id
_entity_poly.type
_entity_poly.pdbx_seq_one_letter_code
_entity_poly.pdbx_strand_id
1 'polypeptide(L)'
;MLVTLKIINDNPTSYLAATSGFTGPGNLTIESSGDDFTADIVTGTHVQLAGTALGNLIIGKTGNTRQIDLSSDITTTGTQTYNGPVRLVGGDRTVSTTNSNVIFASTVNSDGTQRALTVTNGTGDTTFSGAIGGSAPVKSLTITSDQLTAGAITLNGALTATLGGSSSITGVIANGASTANLVKAGSGTLTLSASNTYTGTTQVSAGTLTVSGSGRLSDSTAVTVDSGAVLMLGEDTVARLQELGFLTKVLNPGGLKRTEGGFWEKKLISFFKNRYGGIFNFRWTTDMFGNVSPRGVFQIGVNGF
;
A
#
# COMPACT_ATOMS: atom_id res chain seq x y z
N MET A 1 -20.04 -8.26 -28.28
CA MET A 1 -18.91 -9.20 -28.17
C MET A 1 -17.65 -8.35 -28.08
N LEU A 2 -16.94 -8.40 -26.95
CA LEU A 2 -15.65 -7.69 -26.85
C LEU A 2 -14.65 -8.40 -27.75
N VAL A 3 -13.96 -7.65 -28.62
CA VAL A 3 -12.91 -8.19 -29.48
C VAL A 3 -11.69 -8.46 -28.62
N THR A 4 -11.05 -9.62 -28.77
CA THR A 4 -9.76 -9.91 -28.13
C THR A 4 -8.69 -9.92 -29.22
N LEU A 5 -7.72 -9.01 -29.12
CA LEU A 5 -6.49 -9.09 -29.88
C LEU A 5 -5.45 -9.83 -29.03
N LYS A 6 -5.02 -11.00 -29.51
CA LYS A 6 -3.92 -11.75 -28.89
C LYS A 6 -2.70 -11.72 -29.81
N ILE A 7 -1.61 -11.18 -29.30
CA ILE A 7 -0.30 -11.11 -29.95
C ILE A 7 0.59 -12.15 -29.26
N ILE A 8 1.07 -13.13 -30.02
CA ILE A 8 2.07 -14.10 -29.57
C ILE A 8 3.33 -13.86 -30.38
N ASN A 9 4.31 -13.18 -29.79
CA ASN A 9 5.58 -12.86 -30.44
C ASN A 9 6.67 -12.64 -29.40
N ASP A 10 7.81 -13.31 -29.58
CA ASP A 10 8.96 -13.17 -28.69
C ASP A 10 9.69 -11.85 -28.88
N ASN A 11 9.69 -11.28 -30.09
CA ASN A 11 10.37 -10.04 -30.40
C ASN A 11 9.42 -8.83 -30.37
N PRO A 12 9.41 -8.04 -29.28
CA PRO A 12 8.50 -6.89 -29.16
C PRO A 12 8.82 -5.77 -30.16
N THR A 13 10.03 -5.73 -30.73
CA THR A 13 10.43 -4.69 -31.69
C THR A 13 9.93 -4.91 -33.12
N SER A 14 9.54 -6.15 -33.48
CA SER A 14 9.24 -6.53 -34.86
C SER A 14 7.76 -6.42 -35.25
N TYR A 15 6.85 -6.22 -34.30
CA TYR A 15 5.40 -6.28 -34.58
C TYR A 15 4.64 -4.99 -34.28
N LEU A 16 5.25 -4.04 -33.56
CA LEU A 16 4.57 -2.83 -33.09
C LEU A 16 5.31 -1.54 -33.43
N ALA A 17 6.08 -1.54 -34.52
CA ALA A 17 6.70 -0.35 -35.05
C ALA A 17 5.65 0.62 -35.64
N ALA A 18 5.20 1.56 -34.81
CA ALA A 18 4.95 2.97 -35.14
C ALA A 18 3.68 3.46 -35.88
N THR A 19 2.68 2.68 -36.31
CA THR A 19 1.48 3.31 -36.96
C THR A 19 0.09 2.71 -36.72
N SER A 20 -0.05 1.62 -35.96
CA SER A 20 -1.38 1.03 -35.67
C SER A 20 -1.58 0.79 -34.17
N GLY A 21 -1.56 1.87 -33.37
CA GLY A 21 -1.97 1.78 -31.97
C GLY A 21 -3.32 1.08 -31.85
N PHE A 22 -3.48 0.17 -30.90
CA PHE A 22 -4.76 -0.44 -30.65
C PHE A 22 -5.71 0.66 -30.15
N THR A 23 -6.65 1.05 -31.00
CA THR A 23 -7.64 2.07 -30.70
C THR A 23 -9.01 1.40 -30.79
N GLY A 24 -9.78 1.46 -29.70
CA GLY A 24 -11.12 0.86 -29.63
C GLY A 24 -11.33 -0.08 -28.45
N PRO A 25 -12.59 -0.51 -28.23
CA PRO A 25 -12.96 -1.39 -27.13
C PRO A 25 -12.51 -2.83 -27.39
N GLY A 26 -11.90 -3.48 -26.40
CA GLY A 26 -11.50 -4.88 -26.52
C GLY A 26 -10.36 -5.27 -25.59
N ASN A 27 -10.13 -6.58 -25.47
CA ASN A 27 -9.04 -7.11 -24.67
C ASN A 27 -7.75 -7.16 -25.50
N LEU A 28 -6.63 -6.79 -24.89
CA LEU A 28 -5.30 -6.92 -25.46
C LEU A 28 -4.47 -7.89 -24.63
N THR A 29 -3.94 -8.92 -25.28
CA THR A 29 -2.98 -9.85 -24.68
C THR A 29 -1.72 -9.86 -25.52
N ILE A 30 -0.59 -9.55 -24.90
CA ILE A 30 0.74 -9.59 -25.52
C ILE A 30 1.56 -10.61 -24.74
N GLU A 31 1.90 -11.73 -25.38
CA GLU A 31 2.64 -12.83 -24.76
C GLU A 31 3.83 -13.24 -25.64
N SER A 32 4.89 -13.71 -25.01
CA SER A 32 5.96 -14.44 -25.69
C SER A 32 5.46 -15.84 -26.08
N SER A 33 5.93 -16.35 -27.22
CA SER A 33 5.74 -17.73 -27.65
C SER A 33 6.50 -18.72 -26.74
N GLY A 34 7.75 -18.39 -26.39
CA GLY A 34 8.58 -19.08 -25.38
C GLY A 34 8.34 -18.56 -23.95
N ASP A 35 9.21 -18.85 -22.99
CA ASP A 35 9.00 -18.41 -21.59
C ASP A 35 9.18 -16.89 -21.40
N ASP A 36 9.91 -16.24 -22.32
CA ASP A 36 10.36 -14.86 -22.16
C ASP A 36 10.53 -14.14 -23.50
N PHE A 37 10.37 -12.81 -23.48
CA PHE A 37 10.63 -11.98 -24.67
C PHE A 37 12.14 -11.96 -25.02
N THR A 38 12.46 -11.71 -26.29
CA THR A 38 13.86 -11.55 -26.72
C THR A 38 14.45 -10.19 -26.31
N ALA A 39 13.62 -9.22 -25.92
CA ALA A 39 14.00 -7.89 -25.50
C ALA A 39 12.96 -7.30 -24.54
N ASP A 40 13.29 -6.17 -23.90
CA ASP A 40 12.37 -5.44 -23.03
C ASP A 40 11.13 -4.94 -23.82
N ILE A 41 9.96 -4.97 -23.20
CA ILE A 41 8.73 -4.41 -23.75
C ILE A 41 8.62 -2.97 -23.29
N VAL A 42 8.43 -2.02 -24.20
CA VAL A 42 8.27 -0.60 -23.86
C VAL A 42 6.85 -0.16 -24.22
N THR A 43 5.98 0.06 -23.23
CA THR A 43 4.66 0.65 -23.49
C THR A 43 4.84 2.07 -24.03
N GLY A 44 3.99 2.56 -24.92
CA GLY A 44 4.14 3.86 -25.58
C GLY A 44 4.93 3.83 -26.89
N THR A 45 6.02 3.06 -26.98
CA THR A 45 6.75 2.85 -28.26
C THR A 45 6.39 1.53 -28.91
N HIS A 46 6.48 0.43 -28.16
CA HIS A 46 6.06 -0.89 -28.60
C HIS A 46 4.57 -1.10 -28.36
N VAL A 47 3.91 -0.40 -27.43
CA VAL A 47 2.47 -0.59 -27.20
C VAL A 47 1.79 0.75 -27.01
N GLN A 48 1.23 1.33 -28.06
CA GLN A 48 0.43 2.56 -27.94
C GLN A 48 -0.96 2.23 -27.38
N LEU A 49 -1.19 2.62 -26.12
CA LEU A 49 -2.41 2.36 -25.35
C LEU A 49 -3.24 3.64 -25.13
N ALA A 50 -3.02 4.68 -25.96
CA ALA A 50 -3.66 5.99 -25.79
C ALA A 50 -5.08 6.02 -26.37
N GLY A 51 -6.06 6.45 -25.55
CA GLY A 51 -7.45 6.70 -25.96
C GLY A 51 -8.39 5.53 -25.64
N THR A 52 -9.40 5.80 -24.80
CA THR A 52 -10.51 4.93 -24.33
C THR A 52 -10.89 3.77 -25.27
N ALA A 53 -11.17 2.53 -24.84
CA ALA A 53 -11.19 1.89 -23.53
C ALA A 53 -10.83 0.42 -23.75
N LEU A 54 -9.56 0.07 -23.58
CA LEU A 54 -9.16 -1.33 -23.49
C LEU A 54 -9.98 -2.01 -22.39
N GLY A 55 -10.51 -3.19 -22.67
CA GLY A 55 -11.15 -4.08 -21.71
C GLY A 55 -10.08 -4.59 -20.75
N ASN A 56 -9.61 -5.81 -20.97
CA ASN A 56 -8.47 -6.35 -20.23
C ASN A 56 -7.15 -6.05 -20.95
N LEU A 57 -6.09 -5.85 -20.18
CA LEU A 57 -4.71 -5.79 -20.67
C LEU A 57 -3.88 -6.89 -20.00
N ILE A 58 -3.20 -7.71 -20.78
CA ILE A 58 -2.22 -8.67 -20.30
C ILE A 58 -0.92 -8.44 -21.06
N ILE A 59 0.18 -8.24 -20.34
CA ILE A 59 1.52 -8.12 -20.91
C ILE A 59 2.43 -9.18 -20.26
N GLY A 60 3.01 -10.04 -21.09
CA GLY A 60 3.77 -11.22 -20.71
C GLY A 60 2.87 -12.36 -20.20
N LYS A 61 3.51 -13.46 -19.79
CA LYS A 61 2.87 -14.61 -19.14
C LYS A 61 3.66 -15.05 -17.90
N THR A 62 3.08 -15.93 -17.09
CA THR A 62 3.76 -16.46 -15.89
C THR A 62 5.17 -16.95 -16.22
N GLY A 63 6.16 -16.48 -15.45
CA GLY A 63 7.57 -16.81 -15.67
C GLY A 63 8.35 -15.77 -16.49
N ASN A 64 7.70 -14.77 -17.08
CA ASN A 64 8.36 -13.69 -17.82
C ASN A 64 9.40 -12.97 -16.94
N THR A 65 10.68 -13.01 -17.33
CA THR A 65 11.77 -12.36 -16.57
C THR A 65 12.25 -11.07 -17.23
N ARG A 66 11.82 -10.78 -18.46
CA ARG A 66 12.13 -9.53 -19.16
C ARG A 66 11.35 -8.34 -18.63
N GLN A 67 12.00 -7.19 -18.74
CA GLN A 67 11.43 -5.93 -18.29
C GLN A 67 10.22 -5.53 -19.15
N ILE A 68 9.21 -5.00 -18.47
CA ILE A 68 8.10 -4.24 -19.03
C ILE A 68 8.33 -2.79 -18.62
N ASP A 69 8.91 -2.02 -19.51
CA ASP A 69 9.05 -0.58 -19.39
C ASP A 69 7.68 0.07 -19.61
N LEU A 70 7.05 0.50 -18.52
CA LEU A 70 5.95 1.44 -18.62
C LEU A 70 6.56 2.78 -19.03
N SER A 71 6.28 3.28 -20.25
CA SER A 71 6.72 4.60 -20.73
C SER A 71 5.58 5.65 -20.89
N SER A 72 4.34 5.22 -20.67
CA SER A 72 3.14 6.08 -20.64
C SER A 72 2.16 5.63 -19.57
N ASP A 73 1.19 6.48 -19.24
CA ASP A 73 0.03 6.09 -18.43
C ASP A 73 -0.82 5.06 -19.17
N ILE A 74 -1.53 4.22 -18.42
CA ILE A 74 -2.38 3.15 -18.96
C ILE A 74 -3.74 3.18 -18.26
N THR A 75 -4.80 3.34 -19.05
CA THR A 75 -6.19 3.28 -18.59
C THR A 75 -6.93 2.16 -19.28
N THR A 76 -7.59 1.30 -18.51
CA THR A 76 -8.47 0.23 -18.99
C THR A 76 -9.84 0.30 -18.32
N THR A 77 -10.81 -0.44 -18.84
CA THR A 77 -12.10 -0.68 -18.17
C THR A 77 -12.10 -1.99 -17.41
N GLY A 78 -11.35 -2.98 -17.89
CA GLY A 78 -11.14 -4.27 -17.24
C GLY A 78 -9.77 -4.38 -16.57
N THR A 79 -9.39 -5.62 -16.26
CA THR A 79 -8.19 -5.96 -15.48
C THR A 79 -6.91 -5.65 -16.24
N GLN A 80 -5.88 -5.20 -15.51
CA GLN A 80 -4.51 -5.08 -16.02
C GLN A 80 -3.59 -6.10 -15.34
N THR A 81 -2.85 -6.85 -16.13
CA THR A 81 -1.88 -7.84 -15.65
C THR A 81 -0.53 -7.64 -16.32
N TYR A 82 0.50 -7.43 -15.49
CA TYR A 82 1.89 -7.31 -15.90
C TYR A 82 2.67 -8.49 -15.34
N ASN A 83 3.01 -9.45 -16.20
CA ASN A 83 3.56 -10.74 -15.77
C ASN A 83 5.09 -10.77 -15.62
N GLY A 84 5.80 -9.68 -15.95
CA GLY A 84 7.25 -9.55 -15.73
C GLY A 84 7.64 -8.39 -14.83
N PRO A 85 8.95 -8.23 -14.54
CA PRO A 85 9.48 -7.04 -13.89
C PRO A 85 9.03 -5.77 -14.62
N VAL A 86 8.57 -4.77 -13.87
CA VAL A 86 8.11 -3.49 -14.41
C VAL A 86 9.09 -2.39 -14.07
N ARG A 87 9.39 -1.52 -15.04
CA ARG A 87 10.19 -0.31 -14.84
C ARG A 87 9.44 0.93 -15.30
N LEU A 88 9.47 1.97 -14.49
CA LEU A 88 8.85 3.26 -14.78
C LEU A 88 9.85 4.13 -15.55
N VAL A 89 9.59 4.42 -16.83
CA VAL A 89 10.57 5.05 -17.73
C VAL A 89 10.13 6.42 -18.24
N GLY A 90 10.96 7.45 -18.05
CA GLY A 90 10.74 8.77 -18.69
C GLY A 90 9.75 9.70 -17.98
N GLY A 91 9.08 9.25 -16.92
CA GLY A 91 8.15 10.08 -16.14
C GLY A 91 7.46 9.31 -15.03
N ASP A 92 6.73 10.06 -14.20
CA ASP A 92 5.76 9.48 -13.26
C ASP A 92 4.67 8.73 -14.05
N ARG A 93 4.10 7.67 -13.46
CA ARG A 93 3.12 6.81 -14.13
C ARG A 93 1.82 6.68 -13.37
N THR A 94 0.73 6.66 -14.14
CA THR A 94 -0.60 6.30 -13.67
C THR A 94 -1.07 5.04 -14.39
N VAL A 95 -1.50 4.06 -13.60
CA VAL A 95 -2.18 2.86 -14.07
C VAL A 95 -3.59 2.87 -13.48
N SER A 96 -4.62 2.82 -14.33
CA SER A 96 -6.01 2.96 -13.89
C SER A 96 -6.96 1.98 -14.55
N THR A 97 -7.96 1.52 -13.80
CA THR A 97 -9.04 0.66 -14.31
C THR A 97 -10.41 1.23 -13.91
N THR A 98 -11.49 0.65 -14.46
CA THR A 98 -12.85 0.88 -13.94
C THR A 98 -13.26 -0.30 -13.07
N ASN A 99 -13.06 -0.18 -11.76
CA ASN A 99 -13.51 -1.19 -10.77
C ASN A 99 -12.95 -2.61 -11.03
N SER A 100 -11.75 -2.71 -11.61
CA SER A 100 -11.14 -3.98 -12.02
C SER A 100 -9.72 -4.13 -11.51
N ASN A 101 -9.21 -5.34 -11.41
CA ASN A 101 -7.94 -5.56 -10.72
C ASN A 101 -6.73 -5.01 -11.48
N VAL A 102 -5.68 -4.67 -10.73
CA VAL A 102 -4.34 -4.36 -11.27
C VAL A 102 -3.34 -5.31 -10.62
N ILE A 103 -2.60 -6.06 -11.43
CA ILE A 103 -1.72 -7.13 -10.97
C ILE A 103 -0.32 -6.90 -11.54
N PHE A 104 0.64 -6.69 -10.65
CA PHE A 104 2.07 -6.74 -10.93
C PHE A 104 2.61 -8.07 -10.40
N ALA A 105 2.91 -9.01 -11.28
CA ALA A 105 3.35 -10.35 -10.89
C ALA A 105 4.80 -10.41 -10.42
N SER A 106 5.58 -9.34 -10.65
CA SER A 106 7.00 -9.25 -10.29
C SER A 106 7.33 -7.87 -9.73
N THR A 107 8.61 -7.53 -9.69
CA THR A 107 9.11 -6.26 -9.12
C THR A 107 8.61 -5.05 -9.90
N VAL A 108 8.51 -3.91 -9.23
CA VAL A 108 8.22 -2.61 -9.87
C VAL A 108 9.27 -1.60 -9.42
N ASN A 109 10.03 -1.02 -10.36
CA ASN A 109 11.17 -0.15 -10.04
C ASN A 109 11.19 1.14 -10.88
N SER A 110 11.91 2.15 -10.41
CA SER A 110 12.25 3.32 -11.22
C SER A 110 13.30 2.99 -12.30
N ASP A 111 13.44 3.84 -13.31
CA ASP A 111 14.50 3.77 -14.34
C ASP A 111 15.89 4.26 -13.89
N GLY A 112 16.11 4.37 -12.59
CA GLY A 112 17.28 5.04 -11.99
C GLY A 112 17.05 6.53 -11.73
N THR A 113 16.07 7.16 -12.39
CA THR A 113 15.53 8.47 -11.97
C THR A 113 14.29 8.24 -11.12
N GLN A 114 14.15 8.94 -10.00
CA GLN A 114 13.01 8.72 -9.08
C GLN A 114 11.67 8.99 -9.80
N ARG A 115 10.86 7.95 -10.02
CA ARG A 115 9.51 8.05 -10.64
C ARG A 115 8.44 7.67 -9.64
N ALA A 116 7.31 8.38 -9.66
CA ALA A 116 6.13 8.00 -8.90
C ALA A 116 5.28 6.99 -9.68
N LEU A 117 4.57 6.14 -8.93
CA LEU A 117 3.51 5.30 -9.46
C LEU A 117 2.19 5.61 -8.75
N THR A 118 1.15 5.84 -9.54
CA THR A 118 -0.24 5.95 -9.08
C THR A 118 -1.03 4.78 -9.64
N VAL A 119 -1.74 4.06 -8.79
CA VAL A 119 -2.69 3.00 -9.18
C VAL A 119 -4.09 3.38 -8.71
N THR A 120 -5.03 3.50 -9.64
CA THR A 120 -6.42 3.87 -9.35
C THR A 120 -7.39 2.89 -10.01
N ASN A 121 -7.96 1.99 -9.22
CA ASN A 121 -8.80 0.92 -9.74
C ASN A 121 -10.19 0.81 -9.06
N GLY A 122 -10.61 1.87 -8.35
CA GLY A 122 -11.96 1.96 -7.78
C GLY A 122 -12.20 0.82 -6.79
N THR A 123 -13.23 0.00 -7.05
CA THR A 123 -13.54 -1.20 -6.23
C THR A 123 -12.74 -2.45 -6.63
N GLY A 124 -11.81 -2.35 -7.58
CA GLY A 124 -10.90 -3.44 -7.94
C GLY A 124 -9.74 -3.56 -6.96
N ASP A 125 -9.10 -4.72 -6.93
CA ASP A 125 -7.96 -5.01 -6.06
C ASP A 125 -6.63 -4.71 -6.75
N THR A 126 -5.64 -4.25 -5.97
CA THR A 126 -4.26 -4.10 -6.41
C THR A 126 -3.37 -5.18 -5.80
N THR A 127 -2.62 -5.91 -6.62
CA THR A 127 -1.67 -6.93 -6.17
C THR A 127 -0.27 -6.66 -6.70
N PHE A 128 0.70 -6.57 -5.79
CA PHE A 128 2.13 -6.61 -6.09
C PHE A 128 2.71 -7.90 -5.52
N SER A 129 3.03 -8.85 -6.40
CA SER A 129 3.60 -10.14 -5.99
C SER A 129 5.12 -10.05 -5.76
N GLY A 130 5.78 -9.09 -6.39
CA GLY A 130 7.19 -8.77 -6.17
C GLY A 130 7.40 -7.51 -5.32
N ALA A 131 8.66 -7.19 -5.03
CA ALA A 131 9.03 -5.97 -4.31
C ALA A 131 8.84 -4.72 -5.15
N ILE A 132 8.40 -3.63 -4.52
CA ILE A 132 8.35 -2.29 -5.11
C ILE A 132 9.61 -1.54 -4.70
N GLY A 133 10.35 -1.02 -5.67
CA GLY A 133 11.54 -0.20 -5.46
C GLY A 133 12.76 -0.94 -4.91
N GLY A 134 12.77 -2.28 -4.97
CA GLY A 134 13.81 -3.11 -4.37
C GLY A 134 15.21 -2.89 -4.95
N SER A 135 15.33 -2.72 -6.27
CA SER A 135 16.62 -2.46 -6.94
C SER A 135 16.80 -0.99 -7.33
N ALA A 136 15.70 -0.30 -7.64
CA ALA A 136 15.69 1.14 -7.85
C ALA A 136 14.44 1.75 -7.20
N PRO A 137 14.59 2.42 -6.04
CA PRO A 137 13.47 2.92 -5.26
C PRO A 137 12.50 3.80 -6.06
N VAL A 138 11.20 3.62 -5.81
CA VAL A 138 10.13 4.42 -6.41
C VAL A 138 10.04 5.75 -5.64
N LYS A 139 9.77 6.87 -6.34
CA LYS A 139 9.67 8.21 -5.72
C LYS A 139 8.56 8.24 -4.66
N SER A 140 7.36 7.86 -5.06
CA SER A 140 6.17 7.77 -4.22
C SER A 140 5.22 6.76 -4.84
N LEU A 141 4.40 6.12 -4.00
CA LEU A 141 3.39 5.16 -4.42
C LEU A 141 2.02 5.62 -3.91
N THR A 142 1.09 5.86 -4.82
CA THR A 142 -0.30 6.21 -4.49
C THR A 142 -1.21 5.08 -4.95
N ILE A 143 -1.97 4.49 -4.03
CA ILE A 143 -2.93 3.42 -4.33
C ILE A 143 -4.34 3.89 -3.92
N THR A 144 -5.30 3.74 -4.83
CA THR A 144 -6.74 3.87 -4.55
C THR A 144 -7.46 2.64 -5.09
N SER A 145 -7.76 1.70 -4.21
CA SER A 145 -8.30 0.37 -4.53
C SER A 145 -9.27 -0.12 -3.45
N ASP A 146 -9.95 -1.25 -3.67
CA ASP A 146 -10.64 -1.93 -2.57
C ASP A 146 -9.61 -2.58 -1.64
N GLN A 147 -8.90 -3.61 -2.11
CA GLN A 147 -7.81 -4.23 -1.37
C GLN A 147 -6.43 -3.97 -1.99
N LEU A 148 -5.41 -4.05 -1.15
CA LEU A 148 -4.00 -4.06 -1.53
C LEU A 148 -3.32 -5.29 -0.92
N THR A 149 -2.68 -6.09 -1.77
CA THR A 149 -1.72 -7.11 -1.35
C THR A 149 -0.35 -6.74 -1.90
N ALA A 150 0.65 -6.56 -1.02
CA ALA A 150 2.01 -6.23 -1.44
C ALA A 150 3.09 -6.87 -0.57
N GLY A 151 4.25 -7.10 -1.17
CA GLY A 151 5.49 -7.50 -0.50
C GLY A 151 6.28 -6.32 0.07
N ALA A 152 7.61 -6.34 -0.08
CA ALA A 152 8.48 -5.25 0.38
C ALA A 152 8.31 -3.98 -0.48
N ILE A 153 8.44 -2.82 0.16
CA ILE A 153 8.26 -1.50 -0.48
C ILE A 153 9.42 -0.58 -0.07
N THR A 154 10.17 -0.07 -1.04
CA THR A 154 11.24 0.91 -0.82
C THR A 154 10.92 2.19 -1.59
N LEU A 155 10.80 3.32 -0.88
CA LEU A 155 10.39 4.61 -1.46
C LEU A 155 11.31 5.76 -1.07
N ASN A 156 11.37 6.79 -1.92
CA ASN A 156 12.01 8.08 -1.62
C ASN A 156 11.01 9.15 -1.13
N GLY A 157 9.80 8.74 -0.76
CA GLY A 157 8.69 9.63 -0.49
C GLY A 157 7.47 8.87 0.05
N ALA A 158 6.28 9.40 -0.16
CA ALA A 158 5.08 8.84 0.49
C ALA A 158 4.57 7.55 -0.18
N LEU A 159 4.18 6.59 0.66
CA LEU A 159 3.15 5.61 0.36
C LEU A 159 1.80 6.16 0.84
N THR A 160 0.91 6.47 -0.09
CA THR A 160 -0.48 6.84 0.21
C THR A 160 -1.39 5.71 -0.22
N ALA A 161 -2.04 5.04 0.74
CA ALA A 161 -2.93 3.92 0.49
C ALA A 161 -4.36 4.25 0.93
N THR A 162 -5.23 4.54 -0.05
CA THR A 162 -6.67 4.74 0.13
C THR A 162 -7.39 3.43 -0.18
N LEU A 163 -7.80 2.70 0.86
CA LEU A 163 -8.27 1.31 0.75
C LEU A 163 -9.71 1.19 1.27
N GLY A 164 -10.56 0.47 0.52
CA GLY A 164 -11.95 0.18 0.88
C GLY A 164 -12.10 -1.05 1.79
N GLY A 165 -11.30 -2.08 1.54
CA GLY A 165 -11.38 -3.40 2.14
C GLY A 165 -10.19 -3.77 3.04
N SER A 166 -10.02 -5.07 3.29
CA SER A 166 -8.90 -5.58 4.09
C SER A 166 -7.65 -5.78 3.23
N SER A 167 -6.55 -5.16 3.64
CA SER A 167 -5.31 -5.09 2.87
C SER A 167 -4.13 -5.53 3.71
N SER A 168 -3.06 -5.99 3.06
CA SER A 168 -1.84 -6.41 3.73
C SER A 168 -0.58 -6.02 2.97
N ILE A 169 0.40 -5.51 3.71
CA ILE A 169 1.79 -5.38 3.28
C ILE A 169 2.60 -6.33 4.15
N THR A 170 3.11 -7.40 3.54
CA THR A 170 3.79 -8.48 4.27
C THR A 170 5.29 -8.28 4.36
N GLY A 171 5.87 -7.44 3.49
CA GLY A 171 7.29 -7.10 3.52
C GLY A 171 7.57 -5.78 4.25
N VAL A 172 8.87 -5.48 4.41
CA VAL A 172 9.35 -4.25 5.05
C VAL A 172 9.04 -3.04 4.16
N ILE A 173 8.48 -1.99 4.75
CA ILE A 173 8.48 -0.65 4.17
C ILE A 173 9.77 0.06 4.61
N ALA A 174 10.56 0.54 3.65
CA ALA A 174 11.89 1.11 3.87
C ALA A 174 12.08 2.45 3.14
N ASN A 175 13.05 3.23 3.63
CA ASN A 175 13.58 4.39 2.92
C ASN A 175 14.41 3.94 1.71
N GLY A 176 14.36 4.70 0.63
CA GLY A 176 15.38 4.71 -0.41
C GLY A 176 16.53 5.66 -0.04
N ALA A 177 16.96 6.47 -1.00
CA ALA A 177 17.87 7.59 -0.77
C ALA A 177 17.24 8.74 0.03
N SER A 178 15.91 8.79 0.10
CA SER A 178 15.16 9.77 0.90
C SER A 178 14.12 9.09 1.78
N THR A 179 13.63 9.84 2.76
CA THR A 179 12.70 9.33 3.76
C THR A 179 11.36 8.93 3.14
N ALA A 180 10.91 7.71 3.46
CA ALA A 180 9.57 7.26 3.15
C ALA A 180 8.58 7.61 4.26
N ASN A 181 7.37 8.01 3.87
CA ASN A 181 6.25 8.27 4.78
C ASN A 181 5.12 7.27 4.49
N LEU A 182 4.29 6.98 5.48
CA LEU A 182 3.07 6.18 5.31
C LEU A 182 1.83 7.04 5.58
N VAL A 183 0.89 7.05 4.64
CA VAL A 183 -0.46 7.62 4.80
C VAL A 183 -1.49 6.52 4.56
N LYS A 184 -2.20 6.11 5.61
CA LYS A 184 -3.35 5.20 5.53
C LYS A 184 -4.64 6.01 5.46
N ALA A 185 -5.37 5.86 4.37
CA ALA A 185 -6.67 6.47 4.12
C ALA A 185 -7.70 5.41 3.67
N GLY A 186 -8.94 5.85 3.42
CA GLY A 186 -10.06 4.95 3.12
C GLY A 186 -10.59 4.20 4.34
N SER A 187 -11.82 3.68 4.25
CA SER A 187 -12.53 3.03 5.35
C SER A 187 -11.97 1.67 5.75
N GLY A 188 -11.19 1.03 4.87
CA GLY A 188 -10.68 -0.32 5.04
C GLY A 188 -9.57 -0.44 6.09
N THR A 189 -9.07 -1.67 6.23
CA THR A 189 -7.99 -2.02 7.15
C THR A 189 -6.71 -2.29 6.36
N LEU A 190 -5.59 -1.68 6.75
CA LEU A 190 -4.26 -2.03 6.27
C LEU A 190 -3.49 -2.75 7.37
N THR A 191 -3.01 -3.96 7.10
CA THR A 191 -2.18 -4.75 8.02
C THR A 191 -0.72 -4.73 7.60
N LEU A 192 0.16 -4.33 8.51
CA LEU A 192 1.61 -4.42 8.37
C LEU A 192 2.13 -5.60 9.18
N SER A 193 2.85 -6.52 8.52
CA SER A 193 3.29 -7.77 9.15
C SER A 193 4.81 -7.88 9.33
N ALA A 194 5.59 -6.98 8.74
CA ALA A 194 7.04 -6.91 8.89
C ALA A 194 7.50 -5.75 9.78
N SER A 195 8.72 -5.84 10.28
CA SER A 195 9.37 -4.74 11.01
C SER A 195 9.79 -3.65 10.03
N ASN A 196 9.03 -2.55 9.99
CA ASN A 196 9.25 -1.46 9.05
C ASN A 196 10.42 -0.57 9.48
N THR A 197 11.18 -0.04 8.51
CA THR A 197 12.41 0.73 8.75
C THR A 197 12.37 2.13 8.16
N TYR A 198 11.28 2.53 7.50
CA TYR A 198 11.10 3.90 7.07
C TYR A 198 11.15 4.86 8.27
N THR A 199 11.72 6.04 8.07
CA THR A 199 11.96 6.99 9.18
C THR A 199 11.02 8.20 9.15
N GLY A 200 10.15 8.27 8.15
CA GLY A 200 9.19 9.34 7.98
C GLY A 200 7.97 9.21 8.86
N THR A 201 6.96 10.04 8.62
CA THR A 201 5.73 10.03 9.41
C THR A 201 4.82 8.86 9.05
N THR A 202 4.02 8.43 10.02
CA THR A 202 2.90 7.49 9.84
C THR A 202 1.61 8.25 10.14
N GLN A 203 0.81 8.52 9.12
CA GLN A 203 -0.49 9.17 9.26
C GLN A 203 -1.60 8.15 9.02
N VAL A 204 -2.52 8.01 9.98
CA VAL A 204 -3.75 7.24 9.82
C VAL A 204 -4.91 8.22 9.71
N SER A 205 -5.29 8.55 8.48
CA SER A 205 -6.34 9.55 8.20
C SER A 205 -7.75 8.96 8.18
N ALA A 206 -7.89 7.67 7.88
CA ALA A 206 -9.18 6.99 7.93
C ALA A 206 -9.03 5.46 8.02
N GLY A 207 -10.09 4.80 8.48
CA GLY A 207 -10.15 3.35 8.62
C GLY A 207 -9.20 2.84 9.70
N THR A 208 -8.64 1.65 9.48
CA THR A 208 -7.76 1.00 10.47
C THR A 208 -6.36 0.75 9.92
N LEU A 209 -5.32 1.15 10.64
CA LEU A 209 -3.96 0.64 10.47
C LEU A 209 -3.70 -0.41 11.55
N THR A 210 -3.39 -1.64 11.16
CA THR A 210 -3.06 -2.74 12.06
C THR A 210 -1.59 -3.12 11.90
N VAL A 211 -0.90 -3.27 13.02
CA VAL A 211 0.43 -3.85 13.13
C VAL A 211 0.25 -5.22 13.80
N SER A 212 0.65 -6.30 13.13
CA SER A 212 0.37 -7.67 13.61
C SER A 212 1.54 -8.63 13.44
N GLY A 213 1.57 -9.72 14.22
CA GLY A 213 2.65 -10.70 14.20
C GLY A 213 4.01 -10.06 14.50
N SER A 214 4.98 -10.26 13.60
CA SER A 214 6.29 -9.60 13.61
C SER A 214 6.28 -8.14 13.15
N GLY A 215 5.11 -7.61 12.80
CA GLY A 215 4.94 -6.24 12.34
C GLY A 215 5.42 -5.24 13.39
N ARG A 216 6.20 -4.24 12.98
CA ARG A 216 6.59 -3.11 13.83
C ARG A 216 6.57 -1.82 13.01
N LEU A 217 6.13 -0.72 13.59
CA LEU A 217 6.44 0.61 13.09
C LEU A 217 7.89 0.94 13.46
N SER A 218 8.56 1.77 12.67
CA SER A 218 9.91 2.22 13.01
C SER A 218 9.89 3.08 14.28
N ASP A 219 10.81 2.86 15.22
CA ASP A 219 10.92 3.67 16.43
C ASP A 219 11.17 5.16 16.15
N SER A 220 11.65 5.51 14.95
CA SER A 220 11.86 6.90 14.56
C SER A 220 10.61 7.56 13.95
N THR A 221 9.55 6.81 13.65
CA THR A 221 8.36 7.37 13.01
C THR A 221 7.53 8.17 14.00
N ALA A 222 7.12 9.38 13.59
CA ALA A 222 6.06 10.10 14.28
C ALA A 222 4.71 9.60 13.78
N VAL A 223 3.85 9.17 14.69
CA VAL A 223 2.52 8.64 14.34
C VAL A 223 1.44 9.69 14.62
N THR A 224 0.60 9.95 13.63
CA THR A 224 -0.61 10.78 13.76
C THR A 224 -1.83 9.95 13.38
N VAL A 225 -2.90 10.07 14.16
CA VAL A 225 -4.18 9.41 13.90
C VAL A 225 -5.28 10.47 13.93
N ASP A 226 -6.00 10.60 12.82
CA ASP A 226 -7.10 11.56 12.68
C ASP A 226 -8.38 11.04 13.35
N SER A 227 -9.30 11.96 13.69
CA SER A 227 -10.58 11.61 14.31
C SER A 227 -11.36 10.57 13.49
N GLY A 228 -11.83 9.51 14.17
CA GLY A 228 -12.56 8.41 13.54
C GLY A 228 -11.68 7.31 12.92
N ALA A 229 -10.36 7.52 12.83
CA ALA A 229 -9.42 6.49 12.42
C ALA A 229 -8.93 5.64 13.62
N VAL A 230 -8.40 4.46 13.31
CA VAL A 230 -7.99 3.46 14.31
C VAL A 230 -6.56 2.99 14.03
N LEU A 231 -5.73 2.97 15.08
CA LEU A 231 -4.43 2.32 15.08
C LEU A 231 -4.46 1.12 16.02
N MET A 232 -4.22 -0.07 15.50
CA MET A 232 -4.15 -1.32 16.25
C MET A 232 -2.70 -1.80 16.27
N LEU A 233 -2.04 -1.84 17.44
CA LEU A 233 -0.59 -2.05 17.52
C LEU A 233 -0.14 -3.51 17.75
N GLY A 234 -1.05 -4.47 17.91
CA GLY A 234 -0.61 -5.84 18.23
C GLY A 234 0.34 -5.84 19.44
N GLU A 235 1.54 -6.42 19.29
CA GLU A 235 2.62 -6.40 20.31
C GLU A 235 3.60 -5.22 20.20
N ASP A 236 3.38 -4.30 19.27
CA ASP A 236 4.26 -3.17 18.99
C ASP A 236 4.10 -2.01 19.99
N THR A 237 5.12 -1.15 20.06
CA THR A 237 5.12 0.10 20.83
C THR A 237 5.51 1.27 19.93
N VAL A 238 4.81 2.41 20.03
CA VAL A 238 5.14 3.61 19.26
C VAL A 238 5.93 4.61 20.09
N ALA A 239 7.03 5.16 19.55
CA ALA A 239 7.89 6.09 20.27
C ALA A 239 7.23 7.45 20.54
N ARG A 240 6.41 7.94 19.59
CA ARG A 240 5.68 9.22 19.69
C ARG A 240 4.33 9.13 18.95
N LEU A 241 3.25 9.43 19.66
CA LEU A 241 1.90 9.57 19.11
C LEU A 241 1.47 11.04 19.24
N GLN A 242 1.02 11.65 18.13
CA GLN A 242 0.42 12.98 18.08
C GLN A 242 -1.07 12.82 17.68
N GLU A 243 -1.98 13.26 18.54
CA GLU A 243 -3.43 13.13 18.31
C GLU A 243 -4.01 14.44 17.75
N LEU A 244 -4.79 14.37 16.67
CA LEU A 244 -5.57 15.50 16.13
C LEU A 244 -7.06 15.16 16.20
N GLY A 245 -7.69 15.48 17.32
CA GLY A 245 -9.14 15.37 17.52
C GLY A 245 -9.59 14.18 18.36
N PHE A 246 -10.78 14.32 18.96
CA PHE A 246 -11.35 13.37 19.91
C PHE A 246 -11.80 12.08 19.19
N LEU A 247 -11.58 10.92 19.84
CA LEU A 247 -11.97 9.54 19.48
C LEU A 247 -10.92 8.66 18.76
N THR A 248 -9.65 8.72 19.17
CA THR A 248 -8.65 7.70 18.77
C THR A 248 -8.80 6.44 19.64
N LYS A 249 -9.09 5.29 19.03
CA LYS A 249 -9.11 3.98 19.72
C LYS A 249 -7.80 3.24 19.45
N VAL A 250 -6.79 3.41 20.30
CA VAL A 250 -5.57 2.57 20.23
C VAL A 250 -5.88 1.22 20.88
N LEU A 251 -5.93 0.15 20.09
CA LEU A 251 -6.20 -1.20 20.60
C LEU A 251 -4.93 -2.04 20.60
N ASN A 252 -4.57 -2.58 21.77
CA ASN A 252 -3.63 -3.68 21.90
C ASN A 252 -4.40 -4.99 22.17
N PRO A 253 -4.60 -5.86 21.16
CA PRO A 253 -5.32 -7.13 21.33
C PRO A 253 -4.58 -8.18 22.16
N GLY A 254 -3.30 -7.98 22.49
CA GLY A 254 -2.53 -8.83 23.42
C GLY A 254 -2.96 -8.70 24.88
N GLY A 255 -3.82 -7.72 25.19
CA GLY A 255 -4.24 -7.38 26.55
C GLY A 255 -3.10 -6.78 27.36
N LEU A 256 -3.41 -5.74 28.15
CA LEU A 256 -2.55 -5.40 29.28
C LEU A 256 -2.63 -6.55 30.28
N LYS A 257 -1.72 -7.54 30.17
CA LYS A 257 -1.67 -8.62 31.16
C LYS A 257 -1.28 -8.04 32.51
N ARG A 258 -2.18 -8.14 33.50
CA ARG A 258 -1.83 -8.03 34.92
C ARG A 258 -0.69 -9.03 35.18
N THR A 259 0.53 -8.55 35.37
CA THR A 259 1.49 -9.34 36.14
C THR A 259 1.00 -9.35 37.57
N GLU A 260 0.97 -10.53 38.20
CA GLU A 260 0.61 -10.68 39.61
C GLU A 260 1.39 -9.67 40.45
N GLY A 261 0.67 -8.84 41.21
CA GLY A 261 1.26 -7.76 42.00
C GLY A 261 1.17 -6.35 41.36
N GLY A 262 -0.02 -5.93 40.94
CA GLY A 262 -0.55 -4.57 41.18
C GLY A 262 0.27 -3.29 40.92
N PHE A 263 1.33 -3.29 40.09
CA PHE A 263 2.25 -2.14 40.00
C PHE A 263 2.30 -1.37 38.66
N TRP A 264 1.59 -1.80 37.62
CA TRP A 264 1.64 -1.14 36.29
C TRP A 264 0.76 0.11 36.17
N GLU A 265 -0.26 0.23 37.01
CA GLU A 265 -1.22 1.34 37.00
C GLU A 265 -0.54 2.69 37.24
N LYS A 266 0.51 2.73 38.07
CA LYS A 266 1.25 3.97 38.35
C LYS A 266 2.26 4.35 37.27
N LYS A 267 2.91 3.38 36.58
CA LYS A 267 3.97 3.70 35.60
C LYS A 267 3.42 4.27 34.29
N LEU A 268 2.35 3.69 33.73
CA LEU A 268 1.73 4.22 32.51
C LEU A 268 1.12 5.60 32.77
N ILE A 269 0.33 5.74 33.85
CA ILE A 269 -0.30 7.01 34.22
C ILE A 269 0.76 8.07 34.56
N SER A 270 1.84 7.70 35.26
CA SER A 270 2.93 8.63 35.58
C SER A 270 3.77 8.99 34.35
N PHE A 271 3.92 8.11 33.36
CA PHE A 271 4.57 8.41 32.09
C PHE A 271 3.78 9.47 31.31
N PHE A 272 2.46 9.28 31.15
CA PHE A 272 1.62 10.25 30.46
C PHE A 272 1.50 11.57 31.23
N LYS A 273 1.36 11.52 32.58
CA LYS A 273 1.31 12.74 33.41
C LYS A 273 2.63 13.52 33.40
N ASN A 274 3.79 12.86 33.49
CA ASN A 274 5.10 13.54 33.49
C ASN A 274 5.48 14.09 32.11
N ARG A 275 5.07 13.43 31.02
CA ARG A 275 5.47 13.82 29.67
C ARG A 275 4.53 14.83 29.00
N TYR A 276 3.25 14.83 29.36
CA TYR A 276 2.23 15.66 28.70
C TYR A 276 1.49 16.62 29.63
N GLY A 277 1.84 16.68 30.93
CA GLY A 277 1.46 17.79 31.80
C GLY A 277 -0.04 18.00 32.02
N GLY A 278 -0.81 16.93 32.34
CA GLY A 278 -2.25 17.02 32.67
C GLY A 278 -3.10 17.42 31.45
N ILE A 279 -4.12 16.67 31.03
CA ILE A 279 -5.41 16.44 31.67
C ILE A 279 -5.97 15.23 30.92
N PHE A 280 -5.84 14.02 31.44
CA PHE A 280 -6.31 12.81 30.76
C PHE A 280 -7.38 12.12 31.60
N ASN A 281 -8.50 11.79 30.97
CA ASN A 281 -9.50 10.87 31.50
C ASN A 281 -9.17 9.47 31.01
N PHE A 282 -9.06 8.55 31.97
CA PHE A 282 -8.95 7.12 31.71
C PHE A 282 -10.32 6.52 32.00
N ARG A 283 -11.02 6.02 30.98
CA ARG A 283 -12.26 5.25 31.18
C ARG A 283 -12.05 3.80 30.78
N TRP A 284 -12.38 2.90 31.71
CA TRP A 284 -12.61 1.50 31.40
C TRP A 284 -14.06 1.36 30.93
N THR A 285 -14.30 0.59 29.86
CA THR A 285 -15.64 0.09 29.57
C THR A 285 -15.91 -1.07 30.52
N THR A 286 -16.72 -0.83 31.54
CA THR A 286 -17.27 -1.91 32.38
C THR A 286 -18.48 -2.52 31.68
N ASP A 287 -18.73 -3.80 31.92
CA ASP A 287 -20.03 -4.39 31.58
C ASP A 287 -21.16 -3.79 32.46
N MET A 288 -22.40 -4.19 32.19
CA MET A 288 -23.60 -3.75 32.91
C MET A 288 -23.55 -4.03 34.43
N PHE A 289 -22.56 -4.81 34.88
CA PHE A 289 -22.37 -5.25 36.26
C PHE A 289 -21.14 -4.62 36.92
N GLY A 290 -20.49 -3.64 36.28
CA GLY A 290 -19.34 -2.95 36.85
C GLY A 290 -18.04 -3.75 36.80
N ASN A 291 -18.02 -4.90 36.11
CA ASN A 291 -16.79 -5.68 35.97
C ASN A 291 -15.93 -5.13 34.84
N VAL A 292 -14.63 -4.95 35.12
CA VAL A 292 -13.63 -4.59 34.11
C VAL A 292 -13.34 -5.84 33.29
N SER A 293 -13.73 -5.83 32.02
CA SER A 293 -13.51 -6.97 31.13
C SER A 293 -12.00 -7.21 30.93
N PRO A 294 -11.49 -8.46 30.95
CA PRO A 294 -10.08 -8.76 30.69
C PRO A 294 -9.63 -8.41 29.25
N ARG A 295 -10.59 -8.01 28.39
CA ARG A 295 -10.41 -7.48 27.04
C ARG A 295 -10.82 -6.00 26.93
N GLY A 296 -10.68 -5.24 28.00
CA GLY A 296 -11.13 -3.85 28.07
C GLY A 296 -10.52 -2.97 26.97
N VAL A 297 -11.36 -2.14 26.36
CA VAL A 297 -10.94 -1.07 25.46
C VAL A 297 -10.34 0.06 26.30
N PHE A 298 -9.11 0.46 26.00
CA PHE A 298 -8.47 1.64 26.57
C PHE A 298 -8.86 2.88 25.75
N GLN A 299 -9.55 3.83 26.36
CA GLN A 299 -9.83 5.15 25.77
C GLN A 299 -9.05 6.22 26.53
N ILE A 300 -8.22 6.97 25.80
CA ILE A 300 -7.58 8.19 26.27
C ILE A 300 -8.43 9.36 25.77
N GLY A 301 -8.85 10.26 26.66
CA GLY A 301 -9.49 11.52 26.28
C GLY A 301 -8.99 12.67 27.13
N VAL A 302 -8.99 13.89 26.60
CA VAL A 302 -8.60 15.13 27.31
C VAL A 302 -9.86 15.75 27.93
N ASN A 303 -9.86 16.27 29.17
CA ASN A 303 -11.06 16.99 29.65
C ASN A 303 -11.14 18.36 28.94
N GLY A 304 -12.29 18.68 28.35
CA GLY A 304 -12.56 20.06 27.96
C GLY A 304 -13.72 20.30 27.01
N PHE A 305 -14.00 19.40 26.06
CA PHE A 305 -15.09 19.53 25.08
C PHE A 305 -15.52 18.16 24.56
#